data_AF-E4MFG9-F1
#
_entry.id   AF-E4MFG9-F1
#
_cell.length_a   1.000
_cell.length_b   1.000
_cell.length_c   1.000
_cell.angle_alpha   90.00
_cell.angle_beta   90.00
_cell.angle_gamma   90.00
#
_symmetry.space_group_name_H-M   'P 1'
#
loop_
_entity.id
_entity.type
_entity.pdbx_description
1 polymer ?
#
loop_
_entity_poly.entity_id
_entity_poly.type
_entity_poly.pdbx_seq_one_letter_code
_entity_poly.pdbx_strand_id
1 'polypeptide(L)'
;MVYSCDPAINMQVIKNMQQIKDMEAGSWQAINDLEYQRGVYRAFSSEQKLSLWMHKLQNALTLTWTDEEKAHIETLISFLSIDVLEGDIDDITYIKLYKWINYGLEVLKWNQEIIYSLVYTPQLLSSNKKIPATYFVTAKTRSEDIGRKTCNCGDAHGVLSCYHPYASYNCHVEDCEPGRGCGMFWAEKCWGVCYA
;
A
#
# COMPACT_ATOMS: atom_id res chain seq x y z
N MET A 1 13.83 17.09 3.79
CA MET A 1 12.92 15.96 4.06
C MET A 1 13.33 14.80 3.16
N VAL A 2 13.22 13.57 3.66
CA VAL A 2 13.54 12.35 2.89
C VAL A 2 12.22 11.60 2.70
N TYR A 3 11.90 11.24 1.45
CA TYR A 3 10.68 10.54 1.04
C TYR A 3 10.96 9.16 0.45
N SER A 4 12.22 8.86 0.10
CA SER A 4 12.63 7.55 -0.38
C SER A 4 14.09 7.28 -0.01
N CYS A 5 14.40 6.02 0.24
CA CYS A 5 15.78 5.54 0.38
C CYS A 5 16.53 5.55 -0.97
N ASP A 6 15.80 5.57 -2.10
CA ASP A 6 16.38 5.76 -3.42
C ASP A 6 16.59 7.28 -3.66
N PRO A 7 17.84 7.75 -3.81
CA PRO A 7 18.13 9.18 -3.96
C PRO A 7 17.49 9.79 -5.21
N ALA A 8 17.33 9.04 -6.30
CA ALA A 8 16.73 9.52 -7.53
C ALA A 8 15.22 9.76 -7.33
N ILE A 9 14.53 8.79 -6.72
CA ILE A 9 13.12 8.92 -6.36
C ILE A 9 12.91 10.07 -5.37
N ASN A 10 13.75 10.15 -4.33
CA ASN A 10 13.68 11.23 -3.34
C ASN A 10 13.83 12.62 -3.99
N MET A 11 14.81 12.78 -4.90
CA MET A 11 14.98 14.02 -5.65
C MET A 11 13.77 14.33 -6.55
N GLN A 12 13.18 13.33 -7.20
CA GLN A 12 12.02 13.51 -8.05
C GLN A 12 10.81 14.00 -7.25
N VAL A 13 10.55 13.41 -6.07
CA VAL A 13 9.51 13.86 -5.14
C VAL A 13 9.74 15.31 -4.71
N ILE A 14 10.97 15.66 -4.30
CA ILE A 14 11.31 17.03 -3.88
C ILE A 14 11.09 18.03 -5.03
N LYS A 15 11.53 17.71 -6.25
CA LYS A 15 11.36 18.57 -7.43
C LYS A 15 9.90 18.80 -7.78
N ASN A 16 9.04 17.80 -7.56
CA ASN A 16 7.62 17.84 -7.91
C ASN A 16 6.72 18.21 -6.72
N MET A 17 7.29 18.62 -5.59
CA MET A 17 6.56 18.84 -4.33
C MET A 17 5.34 19.74 -4.47
N GLN A 18 5.43 20.82 -5.26
CA GLN A 18 4.29 21.71 -5.45
C GLN A 18 3.13 21.02 -6.18
N GLN A 19 3.43 20.22 -7.21
CA GLN A 19 2.42 19.42 -7.92
C GLN A 19 1.83 18.34 -7.03
N ILE A 20 2.64 17.77 -6.13
CA ILE A 20 2.22 16.72 -5.18
C ILE A 20 1.24 17.26 -4.14
N LYS A 21 1.44 18.48 -3.64
CA LYS A 21 0.53 19.11 -2.68
C LYS A 21 -0.87 19.35 -3.24
N ASP A 22 -0.94 19.61 -4.55
CA ASP A 22 -2.18 19.85 -5.28
C ASP A 22 -2.67 18.57 -6.00
N MET A 23 -2.08 17.41 -5.71
CA MET A 23 -2.36 16.16 -6.42
C MET A 23 -3.71 15.57 -5.98
N GLU A 24 -4.59 15.37 -6.96
CA GLU A 24 -5.83 14.62 -6.82
C GLU A 24 -5.63 13.12 -7.11
N ALA A 25 -6.59 12.29 -6.70
CA ALA A 25 -6.54 10.84 -6.89
C ALA A 25 -6.35 10.43 -8.36
N GLY A 26 -6.94 11.13 -9.33
CA GLY A 26 -6.76 10.81 -10.76
C GLY A 26 -5.31 10.93 -11.23
N SER A 27 -4.61 11.99 -10.82
CA SER A 27 -3.19 12.20 -11.13
C SER A 27 -2.30 11.16 -10.47
N TRP A 28 -2.66 10.72 -9.26
CA TRP A 28 -1.98 9.60 -8.58
C TRP A 28 -2.07 8.30 -9.39
N GLN A 29 -3.26 7.96 -9.90
CA GLN A 29 -3.48 6.70 -10.65
C GLN A 29 -2.69 6.65 -11.97
N ALA A 30 -2.22 7.80 -12.48
CA ALA A 30 -1.40 7.87 -13.69
C ALA A 30 0.09 7.55 -13.43
N ILE A 31 0.51 7.44 -12.18
CA ILE A 31 1.89 7.06 -11.83
C ILE A 31 2.09 5.56 -12.11
N ASN A 32 3.05 5.23 -12.98
CA ASN A 32 3.34 3.86 -13.43
C ASN A 32 4.59 3.24 -12.77
N ASP A 33 5.06 3.83 -11.67
CA ASP A 33 6.21 3.36 -10.88
C ASP A 33 5.77 3.28 -9.41
N LEU A 34 5.76 2.06 -8.87
CA LEU A 34 5.32 1.75 -7.50
C LEU A 34 6.19 2.43 -6.43
N GLU A 35 7.50 2.50 -6.64
CA GLU A 35 8.41 3.09 -5.67
C GLU A 35 8.33 4.62 -5.71
N TYR A 36 8.11 5.21 -6.89
CA TYR A 36 7.77 6.62 -7.00
C TYR A 36 6.40 6.93 -6.38
N GLN A 37 5.38 6.08 -6.59
CA GLN A 37 4.10 6.20 -5.87
C GLN A 37 4.37 6.26 -4.36
N ARG A 38 5.06 5.28 -3.78
CA ARG A 38 5.35 5.26 -2.34
C ARG A 38 6.04 6.54 -1.86
N GLY A 39 6.98 7.08 -2.64
CA GLY A 39 7.62 8.37 -2.37
C GLY A 39 6.65 9.56 -2.38
N VAL A 40 5.73 9.61 -3.36
CA VAL A 40 4.66 10.63 -3.43
C VAL A 40 3.69 10.50 -2.26
N TYR A 41 3.30 9.27 -1.87
CA TYR A 41 2.41 9.04 -0.72
C TYR A 41 3.02 9.55 0.58
N ARG A 42 4.33 9.35 0.77
CA ARG A 42 5.07 9.89 1.93
C ARG A 42 5.10 11.41 1.96
N ALA A 43 4.96 12.07 0.82
CA ALA A 43 4.90 13.53 0.71
C ALA A 43 3.48 14.10 0.86
N PHE A 44 2.45 13.26 0.78
CA PHE A 44 1.06 13.67 0.99
C PHE A 44 0.77 14.13 2.42
N SER A 45 -0.15 15.10 2.55
CA SER A 45 -0.79 15.40 3.83
C SER A 45 -1.64 14.22 4.30
N SER A 46 -1.98 14.20 5.59
CA SER A 46 -2.85 13.17 6.17
C SER A 46 -4.22 13.11 5.48
N GLU A 47 -4.76 14.27 5.10
CA GLU A 47 -6.03 14.39 4.38
C GLU A 47 -5.93 13.82 2.96
N GLN A 48 -4.83 14.08 2.25
CA GLN A 48 -4.59 13.51 0.93
C GLN A 48 -4.49 11.98 0.99
N LYS A 49 -3.81 11.43 2.01
CA LYS A 49 -3.72 9.97 2.22
C LYS A 49 -5.08 9.36 2.51
N LEU A 50 -5.86 9.96 3.41
CA LEU A 50 -7.22 9.50 3.70
C LEU A 50 -8.11 9.58 2.45
N SER A 51 -8.06 10.70 1.74
CA SER A 51 -8.83 10.91 0.51
C SER A 51 -8.49 9.86 -0.55
N LEU A 52 -7.20 9.55 -0.75
CA LEU A 52 -6.75 8.54 -1.69
C LEU A 52 -7.33 7.15 -1.38
N TRP A 53 -7.24 6.71 -0.13
CA TRP A 53 -7.76 5.40 0.27
C TRP A 53 -9.29 5.34 0.27
N MET A 54 -9.96 6.40 0.69
CA MET A 54 -11.42 6.51 0.60
C MET A 54 -11.89 6.43 -0.86
N HIS A 55 -11.26 7.19 -1.75
CA HIS A 55 -11.55 7.16 -3.19
C HIS A 55 -11.38 5.75 -3.76
N LYS A 56 -10.27 5.09 -3.42
CA LYS A 56 -9.96 3.71 -3.82
C LYS A 56 -11.03 2.71 -3.38
N LEU A 57 -11.43 2.72 -2.11
CA LEU A 57 -12.42 1.78 -1.57
C LEU A 57 -13.84 2.08 -2.08
N GLN A 58 -14.21 3.35 -2.20
CA GLN A 58 -15.49 3.75 -2.82
C GLN A 58 -15.56 3.32 -4.29
N ASN A 59 -14.47 3.47 -5.04
CA ASN A 59 -14.40 2.98 -6.42
C ASN A 59 -14.50 1.44 -6.47
N ALA A 60 -13.87 0.72 -5.54
CA ALA A 60 -13.99 -0.73 -5.44
C ALA A 60 -15.46 -1.16 -5.27
N LEU A 61 -16.26 -0.46 -4.45
CA LEU A 61 -17.69 -0.76 -4.26
C LEU A 61 -18.56 -0.61 -5.53
N THR A 62 -18.07 0.09 -6.56
CA THR A 62 -18.78 0.19 -7.85
C THR A 62 -18.67 -1.08 -8.70
N LEU A 63 -17.78 -2.01 -8.34
CA LEU A 63 -17.58 -3.27 -9.06
C LEU A 63 -18.63 -4.31 -8.66
N THR A 64 -18.66 -5.42 -9.40
CA THR A 64 -19.60 -6.52 -9.15
C THR A 64 -19.16 -7.34 -7.95
N TRP A 65 -19.77 -7.08 -6.80
CA TRP A 65 -19.61 -7.81 -5.53
C TRP A 65 -20.96 -8.38 -5.08
N THR A 66 -20.94 -9.46 -4.29
CA THR A 66 -22.12 -9.88 -3.52
C THR A 66 -22.43 -8.84 -2.44
N ASP A 67 -23.63 -8.89 -1.86
CA ASP A 67 -24.01 -7.95 -0.82
C ASP A 67 -23.15 -8.14 0.45
N GLU A 68 -22.76 -9.38 0.76
CA GLU A 68 -21.84 -9.69 1.86
C GLU A 68 -20.44 -9.13 1.61
N GLU A 69 -19.94 -9.26 0.38
CA GLU A 69 -18.64 -8.70 -0.02
C GLU A 69 -18.65 -7.16 0.08
N LYS A 70 -19.74 -6.50 -0.36
CA LYS A 70 -19.89 -5.04 -0.24
C LYS A 70 -19.91 -4.60 1.21
N ALA A 71 -20.75 -5.23 2.02
CA ALA A 71 -20.83 -4.92 3.45
C ALA A 71 -19.46 -5.10 4.12
N HIS A 72 -18.70 -6.12 3.72
CA HIS A 72 -17.35 -6.33 4.24
C HIS A 72 -16.37 -5.22 3.82
N ILE A 73 -16.39 -4.76 2.57
CA ILE A 73 -15.59 -3.60 2.13
C ILE A 73 -16.01 -2.32 2.87
N GLU A 74 -17.31 -2.11 3.08
CA GLU A 74 -17.84 -0.95 3.83
C GLU A 74 -17.34 -0.93 5.28
N THR A 75 -17.11 -2.10 5.90
CA THR A 75 -16.51 -2.14 7.24
C THR A 75 -15.10 -1.53 7.25
N LEU A 76 -14.28 -1.69 6.20
CA LEU A 76 -12.99 -0.99 6.10
C LEU A 76 -13.17 0.52 6.00
N ILE A 77 -14.10 0.96 5.15
CA ILE A 77 -14.38 2.39 4.95
C ILE A 77 -14.77 3.04 6.28
N SER A 78 -15.62 2.37 7.07
CA SER A 78 -16.04 2.86 8.39
C SER A 78 -14.91 2.96 9.42
N PHE A 79 -13.84 2.20 9.21
CA PHE A 79 -12.70 2.10 10.11
C PHE A 79 -11.58 3.08 9.75
N LEU A 80 -11.48 3.45 8.48
CA LEU A 80 -10.39 4.26 7.98
C LEU A 80 -10.46 5.70 8.51
N SER A 81 -9.36 6.17 9.08
CA SER A 81 -9.24 7.53 9.60
C SER A 81 -7.80 8.02 9.48
N ILE A 82 -7.57 9.33 9.70
CA ILE A 82 -6.22 9.89 9.77
C ILE A 82 -5.40 9.18 10.87
N ASP A 83 -6.01 8.90 12.02
CA ASP A 83 -5.33 8.23 13.14
C ASP A 83 -4.90 6.81 12.77
N VAL A 84 -5.69 6.08 11.98
CA VAL A 84 -5.31 4.74 11.49
C VAL A 84 -4.14 4.82 10.50
N LEU A 85 -4.09 5.87 9.66
CA LEU A 85 -3.07 6.02 8.62
C LEU A 85 -1.74 6.59 9.14
N GLU A 86 -1.80 7.51 10.10
CA GLU A 86 -0.63 8.26 10.60
C GLU A 86 -0.22 7.86 12.02
N GLY A 87 -1.15 7.29 12.79
CA GLY A 87 -0.92 6.86 14.17
C GLY A 87 -0.20 5.51 14.24
N ASP A 88 0.37 5.25 15.41
CA ASP A 88 0.82 3.90 15.72
C ASP A 88 -0.42 3.03 15.93
N ILE A 89 -0.52 1.97 15.13
CA ILE A 89 -1.65 1.04 15.16
C ILE A 89 -1.62 0.33 16.51
N ASP A 90 -2.62 0.58 17.35
CA ASP A 90 -2.78 -0.13 18.62
C ASP A 90 -3.23 -1.59 18.41
N ASP A 91 -3.07 -2.41 19.45
CA ASP A 91 -3.42 -3.84 19.39
C ASP A 91 -4.89 -4.08 19.00
N ILE A 92 -5.79 -3.18 19.37
CA ILE A 92 -7.23 -3.32 19.09
C ILE A 92 -7.50 -3.09 17.59
N THR A 93 -6.92 -2.03 17.05
CA THR A 93 -6.95 -1.63 15.64
C THR A 93 -6.34 -2.73 14.80
N TYR A 94 -5.20 -3.26 15.24
CA TYR A 94 -4.55 -4.41 14.63
C TYR A 94 -5.45 -5.66 14.61
N ILE A 95 -6.03 -6.06 15.74
CA ILE A 95 -6.93 -7.23 15.81
C ILE A 95 -8.13 -7.08 14.88
N LYS A 96 -8.67 -5.86 14.73
CA LYS A 96 -9.79 -5.59 13.80
C LYS A 96 -9.37 -5.83 12.35
N LEU A 97 -8.22 -5.30 11.94
CA LEU A 97 -7.68 -5.49 10.58
C LEU A 97 -7.37 -6.97 10.29
N TYR A 98 -6.76 -7.67 11.24
CA TYR A 98 -6.50 -9.11 11.13
C TYR A 98 -7.80 -9.93 10.97
N LYS A 99 -8.82 -9.63 11.79
CA LYS A 99 -10.14 -10.27 11.66
C LYS A 99 -10.80 -9.97 10.32
N TRP A 100 -10.62 -8.75 9.81
CA TRP A 100 -11.12 -8.37 8.50
C TRP A 100 -10.49 -9.24 7.39
N ILE A 101 -9.16 -9.34 7.36
CA ILE A 101 -8.44 -10.20 6.41
C ILE A 101 -8.93 -11.64 6.49
N ASN A 102 -9.00 -12.21 7.70
CA ASN A 102 -9.42 -13.60 7.89
C ASN A 102 -10.86 -13.83 7.43
N TYR A 103 -11.77 -12.88 7.64
CA TYR A 103 -13.14 -13.02 7.15
C TYR A 103 -13.19 -13.05 5.62
N GLY A 104 -12.43 -12.16 4.95
CA GLY A 104 -12.29 -12.18 3.49
C GLY A 104 -11.77 -13.54 2.97
N LEU A 105 -10.71 -14.06 3.58
CA LEU A 105 -10.11 -15.34 3.17
C LEU A 105 -11.01 -16.54 3.47
N GLU A 106 -11.50 -16.65 4.70
CA GLU A 106 -12.15 -17.88 5.20
C GLU A 106 -13.65 -17.91 4.91
N VAL A 107 -14.33 -16.76 4.89
CA VAL A 107 -15.80 -16.69 4.72
C VAL A 107 -16.15 -16.31 3.29
N LEU A 108 -15.61 -15.20 2.79
CA LEU A 108 -15.89 -14.71 1.43
C LEU A 108 -15.11 -15.47 0.36
N LYS A 109 -14.17 -16.34 0.76
CA LYS A 109 -13.31 -17.13 -0.14
C LYS A 109 -12.49 -16.26 -1.09
N TRP A 110 -12.12 -15.06 -0.65
CA TRP A 110 -11.19 -14.23 -1.37
C TRP A 110 -9.81 -14.88 -1.41
N ASN A 111 -9.10 -14.67 -2.51
CA ASN A 111 -7.68 -15.00 -2.58
C ASN A 111 -6.85 -13.84 -2.02
N GLN A 112 -5.56 -14.10 -1.79
CA GLN A 112 -4.62 -13.08 -1.33
C GLN A 112 -4.50 -11.89 -2.30
N GLU A 113 -4.70 -12.10 -3.61
CA GLU A 113 -4.65 -11.03 -4.61
C GLU A 113 -5.75 -9.99 -4.38
N ILE A 114 -6.97 -10.41 -4.02
CA ILE A 114 -8.07 -9.50 -3.66
C ILE A 114 -7.73 -8.71 -2.40
N ILE A 115 -7.23 -9.37 -1.36
CA ILE A 115 -6.81 -8.71 -0.12
C ILE A 115 -5.72 -7.67 -0.43
N TYR A 116 -4.67 -8.07 -1.14
CA TYR A 116 -3.59 -7.18 -1.55
C TYR A 116 -4.11 -5.97 -2.34
N SER A 117 -4.96 -6.23 -3.33
CA SER A 117 -5.54 -5.20 -4.20
C SER A 117 -6.45 -4.23 -3.47
N LEU A 118 -7.05 -4.62 -2.34
CA LEU A 118 -7.92 -3.74 -1.55
C LEU A 118 -7.15 -2.89 -0.55
N VAL A 119 -6.12 -3.44 0.10
CA VAL A 119 -5.51 -2.80 1.28
C VAL A 119 -3.99 -2.64 1.24
N TYR A 120 -3.26 -3.21 0.28
CA TYR A 120 -1.79 -3.07 0.17
C TYR A 120 -1.34 -2.20 -1.02
N THR A 121 -2.29 -1.69 -1.81
CA THR A 121 -2.02 -0.69 -2.85
C THR A 121 -3.19 0.30 -3.00
N PRO A 122 -2.93 1.61 -3.18
CA PRO A 122 -3.95 2.58 -3.52
C PRO A 122 -4.41 2.53 -4.99
N GLN A 123 -3.85 1.63 -5.81
CA GLN A 123 -4.19 1.52 -7.24
C GLN A 123 -5.62 1.02 -7.43
N LEU A 124 -6.43 1.63 -8.31
CA LEU A 124 -7.80 1.17 -8.57
C LEU A 124 -7.84 -0.27 -9.10
N LEU A 125 -8.87 -1.02 -8.69
CA LEU A 125 -9.12 -2.34 -9.29
C LEU A 125 -9.81 -2.16 -10.64
N SER A 126 -9.44 -3.00 -11.59
CA SER A 126 -10.20 -3.17 -12.83
C SER A 126 -11.47 -3.99 -12.59
N SER A 127 -12.35 -4.08 -13.59
CA SER A 127 -13.66 -4.74 -13.48
C SER A 127 -13.60 -6.21 -13.06
N ASN A 128 -12.48 -6.89 -13.29
CA ASN A 128 -12.23 -8.26 -12.86
C ASN A 128 -11.66 -8.36 -11.42
N LYS A 129 -11.70 -7.27 -10.65
CA LYS A 129 -11.18 -7.16 -9.27
C LYS A 129 -9.67 -7.35 -9.17
N LYS A 130 -8.91 -7.01 -10.21
CA LYS A 130 -7.43 -7.09 -10.23
C LYS A 130 -6.78 -5.75 -10.48
N ILE A 131 -5.52 -5.64 -10.06
CA ILE A 131 -4.64 -4.52 -10.36
C ILE A 131 -3.61 -4.93 -11.45
N PRO A 132 -3.06 -3.98 -12.23
CA PRO A 132 -1.97 -4.28 -13.15
C PRO A 132 -0.71 -4.81 -12.45
N ALA A 133 0.03 -5.68 -13.13
CA ALA A 133 1.18 -6.36 -12.55
C ALA A 133 2.30 -5.42 -12.07
N THR A 134 2.39 -4.22 -12.66
CA THR A 134 3.35 -3.16 -12.29
C THR A 134 3.19 -2.63 -10.87
N TYR A 135 2.08 -2.94 -10.21
CA TYR A 135 1.78 -2.48 -8.85
C TYR A 135 1.90 -3.59 -7.80
N PHE A 136 2.36 -4.78 -8.19
CA PHE A 136 2.88 -5.75 -7.22
C PHE A 136 4.35 -5.43 -6.92
N VAL A 137 4.79 -5.82 -5.73
CA VAL A 137 6.21 -5.68 -5.38
C VAL A 137 7.03 -6.59 -6.29
N THR A 138 8.09 -6.03 -6.88
CA THR A 138 9.13 -6.80 -7.58
C THR A 138 10.33 -6.93 -6.65
N ALA A 139 10.79 -8.16 -6.42
CA ALA A 139 12.03 -8.38 -5.67
C ALA A 139 13.24 -7.90 -6.46
N LYS A 140 14.21 -7.32 -5.75
CA LYS A 140 15.54 -7.06 -6.30
C LYS A 140 16.44 -8.26 -6.05
N THR A 141 17.43 -8.46 -6.92
CA THR A 141 18.59 -9.27 -6.55
C THR A 141 19.52 -8.45 -5.67
N ARG A 142 20.26 -9.07 -4.73
CA ARG A 142 21.20 -8.35 -3.85
C ARG A 142 22.23 -7.50 -4.61
N SER A 143 22.56 -7.89 -5.84
CA SER A 143 23.45 -7.15 -6.74
C SER A 143 22.84 -5.86 -7.30
N GLU A 144 21.51 -5.78 -7.43
CA GLU A 144 20.80 -4.59 -7.93
C GLU A 144 20.59 -3.52 -6.85
N ASP A 145 20.86 -3.85 -5.58
CA ASP A 145 20.64 -2.96 -4.45
C ASP A 145 21.86 -2.07 -4.13
N ILE A 146 22.97 -2.24 -4.85
CA ILE A 146 24.18 -1.41 -4.70
C ILE A 146 23.85 0.03 -5.17
N GLY A 147 23.43 0.88 -4.22
CA GLY A 147 23.18 2.31 -4.40
C GLY A 147 21.74 2.74 -4.66
N ARG A 148 20.76 1.82 -4.62
CA ARG A 148 19.32 2.12 -4.83
C ARG A 148 18.40 1.34 -3.87
N LYS A 149 18.60 1.49 -2.57
CA LYS A 149 17.72 0.88 -1.56
C LYS A 149 16.30 1.43 -1.69
N THR A 150 15.28 0.59 -1.85
CA THR A 150 13.88 1.05 -2.03
C THR A 150 12.98 0.82 -0.82
N CYS A 151 13.47 0.21 0.27
CA CYS A 151 12.77 0.02 1.56
C CYS A 151 11.24 -0.02 1.44
N ASN A 152 10.77 -1.16 0.94
CA ASN A 152 9.43 -1.34 0.40
C ASN A 152 8.63 -2.45 1.10
N CYS A 153 9.18 -3.01 2.18
CA CYS A 153 8.42 -3.87 3.08
C CYS A 153 8.61 -3.48 4.54
N GLY A 154 7.57 -3.79 5.30
CA GLY A 154 7.48 -3.47 6.71
C GLY A 154 6.04 -3.72 7.14
N ASP A 155 5.83 -4.85 7.76
CA ASP A 155 4.53 -5.31 8.25
C ASP A 155 4.82 -6.10 9.51
N ALA A 156 4.22 -5.69 10.63
CA ALA A 156 4.46 -6.32 11.93
C ALA A 156 4.10 -7.83 11.96
N HIS A 157 3.43 -8.34 10.93
CA HIS A 157 2.80 -9.66 10.87
C HIS A 157 2.98 -10.41 9.54
N GLY A 158 3.74 -9.85 8.61
CA GLY A 158 4.30 -10.53 7.43
C GLY A 158 3.30 -11.13 6.43
N VAL A 159 2.05 -10.68 6.38
CA VAL A 159 1.01 -11.43 5.63
C VAL A 159 1.12 -11.18 4.13
N LEU A 160 1.32 -9.92 3.69
CA LEU A 160 1.32 -9.58 2.26
C LEU A 160 2.24 -8.43 1.83
N SER A 161 3.10 -7.90 2.71
CA SER A 161 4.00 -6.78 2.33
C SER A 161 4.91 -7.08 1.14
N CYS A 162 5.29 -8.34 0.94
CA CYS A 162 6.09 -8.79 -0.20
C CYS A 162 5.30 -9.68 -1.17
N TYR A 163 3.96 -9.58 -1.16
CA TYR A 163 3.12 -10.43 -2.01
C TYR A 163 3.34 -10.17 -3.50
N HIS A 164 3.47 -11.27 -4.25
CA HIS A 164 3.45 -11.28 -5.71
C HIS A 164 2.70 -12.54 -6.19
N PRO A 165 1.79 -12.45 -7.18
CA PRO A 165 0.94 -13.57 -7.58
C PRO A 165 1.70 -14.76 -8.18
N TYR A 166 2.92 -14.54 -8.67
CA TYR A 166 3.73 -15.54 -9.36
C TYR A 166 5.10 -15.80 -8.71
N ALA A 167 5.36 -15.22 -7.55
CA ALA A 167 6.65 -15.34 -6.89
C ALA A 167 6.52 -15.21 -5.38
N SER A 168 7.38 -15.91 -4.65
CA SER A 168 7.45 -15.80 -3.20
C SER A 168 8.65 -14.94 -2.83
N TYR A 169 8.40 -13.86 -2.11
CA TYR A 169 9.44 -12.95 -1.65
C TYR A 169 9.37 -12.82 -0.13
N ASN A 170 10.53 -12.63 0.49
CA ASN A 170 10.65 -12.40 1.92
C ASN A 170 11.11 -10.98 2.19
N CYS A 171 10.59 -10.40 3.28
CA CYS A 171 11.05 -9.10 3.74
C CYS A 171 12.34 -9.28 4.54
N HIS A 172 13.43 -8.69 4.07
CA HIS A 172 14.71 -8.71 4.75
C HIS A 172 14.96 -7.36 5.41
N VAL A 173 15.25 -7.39 6.72
CA VAL A 173 15.63 -6.20 7.48
C VAL A 173 16.86 -5.57 6.86
N GLU A 174 16.76 -4.29 6.54
CA GLU A 174 17.83 -3.50 5.93
C GLU A 174 17.91 -2.14 6.65
N ASP A 175 19.03 -1.44 6.45
CA ASP A 175 19.15 -0.06 6.92
C ASP A 175 18.23 0.84 6.09
N CYS A 176 17.04 1.11 6.63
CA CYS A 176 15.94 1.78 5.97
C CYS A 176 15.55 3.08 6.67
N GLU A 177 15.66 4.20 5.96
CA GLU A 177 14.92 5.44 6.25
C GLU A 177 14.49 6.15 4.95
N PRO A 178 13.18 6.37 4.68
CA PRO A 178 12.24 6.93 5.65
C PRO A 178 10.78 6.40 5.62
N GLY A 179 10.08 6.63 6.74
CA GLY A 179 8.64 6.92 6.81
C GLY A 179 7.66 5.76 6.69
N ARG A 180 6.39 6.05 7.02
CA ARG A 180 5.26 5.16 6.71
C ARG A 180 5.17 4.95 5.20
N GLY A 181 4.63 3.83 4.78
CA GLY A 181 4.60 3.47 3.37
C GLY A 181 4.45 1.98 3.13
N CYS A 182 4.47 1.15 4.16
CA CYS A 182 4.38 -0.30 4.06
C CYS A 182 3.17 -0.82 4.85
N GLY A 183 2.91 -2.13 4.77
CA GLY A 183 1.77 -2.72 5.46
C GLY A 183 0.41 -2.33 4.89
N MET A 184 -0.64 -2.61 5.66
CA MET A 184 -2.00 -2.23 5.27
C MET A 184 -2.14 -0.72 5.21
N PHE A 185 -2.82 -0.24 4.17
CA PHE A 185 -3.02 1.16 3.87
C PHE A 185 -1.74 2.00 3.74
N TRP A 186 -0.59 1.34 3.58
CA TRP A 186 0.73 1.99 3.65
C TRP A 186 0.92 2.79 4.94
N ALA A 187 0.23 2.38 6.02
CA ALA A 187 0.26 3.04 7.31
C ALA A 187 1.48 2.63 8.14
N GLU A 188 2.16 1.53 7.84
CA GLU A 188 3.27 1.03 8.64
C GLU A 188 4.61 1.56 8.15
N LYS A 189 5.59 1.61 9.05
CA LYS A 189 6.98 1.96 8.73
C LYS A 189 7.62 0.85 7.92
N CYS A 190 8.32 1.22 6.86
CA CYS A 190 9.13 0.28 6.09
C CYS A 190 10.46 0.02 6.81
N TRP A 191 10.77 -1.25 7.08
CA TRP A 191 12.00 -1.66 7.78
C TRP A 191 12.86 -2.63 6.97
N GLY A 192 12.45 -2.96 5.74
CA GLY A 192 13.18 -3.92 4.92
C GLY A 192 12.93 -3.81 3.42
N VAL A 193 13.54 -4.74 2.70
CA VAL A 193 13.43 -4.90 1.24
C VAL A 193 12.92 -6.30 0.91
N CYS A 194 12.02 -6.41 -0.06
CA CYS A 194 11.59 -7.72 -0.57
C CYS A 194 12.66 -8.33 -1.48
N TYR A 195 13.15 -9.51 -1.11
CA TYR A 195 14.04 -10.33 -1.93
C TYR A 195 13.40 -11.67 -2.31
N ALA A 196 13.83 -12.22 -3.44
CA ALA A 196 13.51 -13.57 -3.90
C ALA A 196 14.36 -14.64 -3.21
#